data_AF-A0A350QKZ4-F1
#
_entry.id   AF-A0A350QKZ4-F1
#
_cell.length_a   1.000
_cell.length_b   1.000
_cell.length_c   1.000
_cell.angle_alpha   90.00
_cell.angle_beta   90.00
_cell.angle_gamma   90.00
#
_symmetry.space_group_name_H-M   'P 1'
#
loop_
_entity.id
_entity.type
_entity.pdbx_description
1 polymer ?
#
loop_
_entity_poly.entity_id
_entity_poly.type
_entity_poly.pdbx_seq_one_letter_code
_entity_poly.pdbx_strand_id
1 'polypeptide(L)'
;MTLKRKIILGVSTLLLLVAGSAQAALIPFQTFVGNYGVSTDGWGSTSQSGTISALVPNGATVVAAYLYSSTFDNPTLADVGGTLAGETINYDTNLGTIPAPACCNLTATRADVTSIIKPLVDGGPGGVYNFDITETSDFQDGSALVVVYSDPTLGVSTVGILDGYARVDGDTTSLNFADPLDPTAPGFFAHMMLGIGFSCCGQTNTVEVNGTLITQNAGNNNDSADPSLANGNLITVGSFDDPFSPLMPGYDEDTERYSLTDYLSTGDTSITIETTNATNNDNIFMAVFHVSGEAGVNEPPPGVSIPEPGTLALFALAMFGLRRRFNS
;
A
#
# COMPACT_ATOMS: atom_id res chain seq x y z
N MET A 1 -58.11 35.57 26.73
CA MET A 1 -57.15 34.57 27.24
C MET A 1 -56.84 33.65 26.07
N THR A 2 -55.98 34.14 25.17
CA THR A 2 -55.83 33.58 23.82
C THR A 2 -54.54 34.12 23.23
N LEU A 3 -53.86 33.27 22.45
CA LEU A 3 -52.73 33.58 21.57
C LEU A 3 -51.36 33.75 22.25
N LYS A 4 -50.61 32.63 22.38
CA LYS A 4 -49.13 32.54 22.31
C LYS A 4 -48.65 31.15 22.76
N ARG A 5 -48.76 30.16 21.88
CA ARG A 5 -47.98 28.91 21.97
C ARG A 5 -48.20 28.11 20.70
N LYS A 6 -47.38 28.40 19.69
CA LYS A 6 -47.11 27.62 18.47
C LYS A 6 -46.43 28.60 17.52
N ILE A 7 -45.14 28.41 17.28
CA ILE A 7 -44.31 28.85 16.14
C ILE A 7 -42.86 28.89 16.64
N ILE A 8 -41.98 28.23 15.87
CA ILE A 8 -40.53 28.02 16.05
C ILE A 8 -40.17 26.79 16.91
N LEU A 9 -40.61 25.62 16.43
CA LEU A 9 -39.81 24.39 16.52
C LEU A 9 -39.42 24.06 15.07
N GLY A 10 -38.30 24.58 14.60
CA GLY A 10 -37.84 24.42 13.23
C GLY A 10 -36.37 24.74 13.14
N VAL A 11 -35.61 23.80 12.59
CA VAL A 11 -34.16 23.84 12.33
C VAL A 11 -33.28 23.59 13.56
N SER A 12 -33.08 22.32 13.94
CA SER A 12 -31.87 21.83 14.64
C SER A 12 -31.89 20.28 14.81
N THR A 13 -32.16 19.51 13.76
CA THR A 13 -31.96 18.04 13.80
C THR A 13 -31.98 17.48 12.37
N LEU A 14 -30.91 17.73 11.61
CA LEU A 14 -30.55 16.91 10.45
C LEU A 14 -29.10 17.23 10.04
N LEU A 15 -28.11 16.75 10.80
CA LEU A 15 -26.70 16.79 10.38
C LEU A 15 -25.82 15.77 11.11
N LEU A 16 -26.43 14.68 11.59
CA LEU A 16 -25.73 13.54 12.18
C LEU A 16 -26.33 12.31 11.52
N LEU A 17 -25.59 11.73 10.58
CA LEU A 17 -25.75 10.43 9.88
C LEU A 17 -25.54 10.55 8.37
N VAL A 18 -24.38 11.10 7.99
CA VAL A 18 -23.63 10.54 6.86
C VAL A 18 -22.18 10.46 7.32
N ALA A 19 -21.92 9.65 8.35
CA ALA A 19 -20.62 8.98 8.39
C ALA A 19 -20.71 7.93 7.27
N GLY A 20 -20.41 8.34 6.04
CA GLY A 20 -20.13 7.37 5.00
C GLY A 20 -19.05 6.45 5.55
N SER A 21 -19.19 5.15 5.31
CA SER A 21 -18.05 4.25 5.38
C SER A 21 -16.91 4.91 4.62
N ALA A 22 -15.79 5.19 5.28
CA ALA A 22 -14.55 5.44 4.56
C ALA A 22 -14.26 4.15 3.79
N GLN A 23 -14.65 4.11 2.50
CA GLN A 23 -14.29 3.04 1.59
C GLN A 23 -12.79 3.22 1.35
N ALA A 24 -11.98 2.32 1.93
CA ALA A 24 -10.56 2.55 2.08
C ALA A 24 -9.86 2.56 0.71
N ALA A 25 -9.24 3.69 0.40
CA ALA A 25 -8.18 3.85 -0.59
C ALA A 25 -6.93 3.03 -0.19
N LEU A 26 -5.86 3.08 -0.98
CA LEU A 26 -4.53 2.75 -0.48
C LEU A 26 -4.24 3.61 0.77
N ILE A 27 -4.23 2.98 1.94
CA ILE A 27 -4.06 3.66 3.23
C ILE A 27 -2.67 3.38 3.79
N PRO A 28 -2.02 4.36 4.44
CA PRO A 28 -0.80 4.10 5.21
C PRO A 28 -1.04 3.02 6.25
N PHE A 29 -0.26 1.94 6.17
CA PHE A 29 -0.27 0.85 7.13
C PHE A 29 0.90 0.98 8.11
N GLN A 30 2.13 1.05 7.60
CA GLN A 30 3.34 1.12 8.40
C GLN A 30 4.33 2.11 7.82
N THR A 31 5.11 2.74 8.69
CA THR A 31 6.20 3.62 8.31
C THR A 31 7.40 3.40 9.22
N PHE A 32 8.56 3.16 8.62
CA PHE A 32 9.83 2.96 9.32
C PHE A 32 10.79 4.06 8.90
N VAL A 33 11.33 4.80 9.88
CA VAL A 33 12.27 5.90 9.63
C VAL A 33 13.55 5.67 10.42
N GLY A 34 14.69 5.69 9.73
CA GLY A 34 15.99 5.35 10.29
C GLY A 34 16.85 4.58 9.30
N ASN A 35 17.73 3.69 9.77
CA ASN A 35 18.59 2.88 8.91
C ASN A 35 17.85 1.62 8.42
N TYR A 36 16.78 1.83 7.66
CA TYR A 36 15.90 0.76 7.19
C TYR A 36 16.05 0.51 5.68
N GLY A 37 15.94 -0.77 5.31
CA GLY A 37 15.78 -1.23 3.95
C GLY A 37 14.54 -2.10 3.83
N VAL A 38 14.14 -2.37 2.59
CA VAL A 38 13.00 -3.22 2.28
C VAL A 38 13.31 -4.11 1.09
N SER A 39 12.83 -5.34 1.15
CA SER A 39 12.76 -6.27 0.02
C SER A 39 11.30 -6.56 -0.26
N THR A 40 10.94 -6.57 -1.54
CA THR A 40 9.64 -6.97 -2.04
C THR A 40 9.83 -8.11 -3.03
N ASP A 41 8.89 -9.04 -3.06
CA ASP A 41 8.88 -10.14 -4.03
C ASP A 41 7.44 -10.61 -4.29
N GLY A 42 7.15 -11.04 -5.50
CA GLY A 42 5.87 -11.61 -5.90
C GLY A 42 5.97 -13.09 -6.25
N TRP A 43 4.84 -13.80 -6.14
CA TRP A 43 4.71 -15.14 -6.67
C TRP A 43 3.24 -15.50 -6.89
N GLY A 44 2.90 -16.11 -8.03
CA GLY A 44 1.57 -16.68 -8.29
C GLY A 44 1.63 -17.95 -9.14
N SER A 45 0.70 -18.89 -8.91
CA SER A 45 0.59 -20.10 -9.72
C SER A 45 -0.74 -20.81 -9.50
N THR A 46 -1.31 -21.32 -10.58
CA THR A 46 -2.44 -22.26 -10.59
C THR A 46 -2.10 -23.62 -9.98
N SER A 47 -0.82 -23.95 -9.78
CA SER A 47 -0.40 -25.13 -9.02
C SER A 47 -0.43 -24.93 -7.51
N GLN A 48 -0.64 -23.68 -7.05
CA GLN A 48 -0.75 -23.28 -5.65
C GLN A 48 0.48 -23.67 -4.79
N SER A 49 1.65 -23.87 -5.40
CA SER A 49 2.90 -24.11 -4.66
C SER A 49 4.11 -23.61 -5.43
N GLY A 50 5.06 -22.99 -4.74
CA GLY A 50 6.27 -22.47 -5.36
C GLY A 50 7.23 -21.82 -4.37
N THR A 51 7.92 -20.78 -4.82
CA THR A 51 8.96 -20.11 -4.05
C THR A 51 8.78 -18.60 -4.14
N ILE A 52 8.81 -17.96 -2.98
CA ILE A 52 8.90 -16.50 -2.82
C ILE A 52 10.14 -16.19 -2.01
N SER A 53 10.71 -15.00 -2.18
CA SER A 53 12.08 -14.70 -1.79
C SER A 53 12.22 -13.34 -1.11
N ALA A 54 13.37 -13.11 -0.47
CA ALA A 54 13.73 -11.81 0.06
C ALA A 54 15.25 -11.58 -0.04
N LEU A 55 15.66 -10.39 -0.46
CA LEU A 55 17.05 -9.95 -0.42
C LEU A 55 17.32 -9.16 0.86
N VAL A 56 18.07 -9.75 1.78
CA VAL A 56 18.42 -9.11 3.05
C VAL A 56 19.95 -9.09 3.21
N PRO A 57 20.59 -7.92 3.38
CA PRO A 57 22.04 -7.82 3.55
C PRO A 57 22.58 -8.59 4.77
N ASN A 58 23.85 -9.01 4.69
CA ASN A 58 24.52 -9.63 5.82
C ASN A 58 24.64 -8.65 6.99
N GLY A 59 24.27 -9.09 8.19
CA GLY A 59 24.29 -8.25 9.40
C GLY A 59 23.07 -7.36 9.58
N ALA A 60 22.13 -7.35 8.62
CA ALA A 60 20.82 -6.75 8.81
C ALA A 60 19.96 -7.59 9.78
N THR A 61 18.91 -6.98 10.29
CA THR A 61 17.93 -7.61 11.21
C THR A 61 16.53 -7.34 10.71
N VAL A 62 15.73 -8.38 10.48
CA VAL A 62 14.32 -8.24 10.08
C VAL A 62 13.54 -7.58 11.22
N VAL A 63 12.83 -6.50 10.91
CA VAL A 63 11.98 -5.79 11.89
C VAL A 63 10.50 -5.99 11.63
N ALA A 64 10.13 -6.27 10.39
CA ALA A 64 8.77 -6.64 10.01
C ALA A 64 8.79 -7.47 8.72
N ALA A 65 7.84 -8.38 8.58
CA ALA A 65 7.54 -9.04 7.33
C ALA A 65 6.03 -9.23 7.17
N TYR A 66 5.50 -8.87 6.00
CA TYR A 66 4.08 -8.94 5.68
C TYR A 66 3.88 -9.75 4.41
N LEU A 67 2.99 -10.73 4.46
CA LEU A 67 2.57 -11.51 3.29
C LEU A 67 1.17 -11.06 2.90
N TYR A 68 1.05 -10.63 1.66
CA TYR A 68 -0.21 -10.26 1.04
C TYR A 68 -0.67 -11.39 0.13
N SER A 69 -1.98 -11.53 -0.06
CA SER A 69 -2.55 -12.34 -1.13
C SER A 69 -3.68 -11.56 -1.79
N SER A 70 -3.69 -11.57 -3.12
CA SER A 70 -4.77 -10.98 -3.93
C SER A 70 -5.69 -12.08 -4.44
N THR A 71 -6.96 -11.74 -4.64
CA THR A 71 -7.98 -12.66 -5.14
C THR A 71 -8.85 -12.03 -6.21
N PHE A 72 -9.40 -12.90 -7.06
CA PHE A 72 -10.46 -12.58 -8.00
C PHE A 72 -11.76 -13.31 -7.63
N ASP A 73 -12.88 -12.66 -7.90
CA ASP A 73 -14.25 -13.14 -7.65
C ASP A 73 -14.50 -13.71 -6.24
N ASN A 74 -13.75 -13.22 -5.24
CA ASN A 74 -13.78 -13.75 -3.88
C ASN A 74 -13.89 -12.64 -2.80
N PRO A 75 -15.04 -11.92 -2.77
CA PRO A 75 -15.24 -10.82 -1.81
C PRO A 75 -15.27 -11.27 -0.35
N THR A 76 -15.45 -12.57 -0.11
CA THR A 76 -15.50 -13.15 1.24
C THR A 76 -14.17 -13.74 1.70
N LEU A 77 -13.13 -13.74 0.84
CA LEU A 77 -11.87 -14.42 1.08
C LEU A 77 -12.07 -15.90 1.48
N ALA A 78 -13.05 -16.56 0.84
CA ALA A 78 -13.36 -17.96 1.09
C ALA A 78 -12.17 -18.84 0.68
N ASP A 79 -11.78 -19.75 1.56
CA ASP A 79 -10.70 -20.73 1.39
C ASP A 79 -9.32 -20.11 1.08
N VAL A 80 -9.14 -18.80 1.27
CA VAL A 80 -7.85 -18.11 1.15
C VAL A 80 -6.96 -18.54 2.32
N GLY A 81 -5.76 -19.01 2.00
CA GLY A 81 -4.85 -19.60 2.96
C GLY A 81 -3.56 -20.06 2.31
N GLY A 82 -2.87 -20.99 2.96
CA GLY A 82 -1.58 -21.47 2.50
C GLY A 82 -0.55 -21.65 3.60
N THR A 83 0.70 -21.83 3.19
CA THR A 83 1.85 -21.94 4.08
C THR A 83 3.00 -21.09 3.57
N LEU A 84 3.82 -20.57 4.48
CA LEU A 84 5.11 -19.95 4.18
C LEU A 84 6.19 -20.63 5.02
N ALA A 85 7.25 -21.11 4.37
CA ALA A 85 8.30 -21.91 5.00
C ALA A 85 7.75 -23.10 5.83
N GLY A 86 6.65 -23.70 5.36
CA GLY A 86 5.96 -24.82 6.00
C GLY A 86 5.03 -24.45 7.16
N GLU A 87 4.97 -23.18 7.57
CA GLU A 87 4.06 -22.69 8.61
C GLU A 87 2.75 -22.17 8.00
N THR A 88 1.61 -22.52 8.58
CA THR A 88 0.30 -22.06 8.10
C THR A 88 0.17 -20.55 8.23
N ILE A 89 -0.30 -19.90 7.16
CA ILE A 89 -0.56 -18.46 7.17
C ILE A 89 -1.98 -18.20 7.68
N ASN A 90 -2.08 -17.26 8.62
CA ASN A 90 -3.35 -16.71 9.08
C ASN A 90 -3.54 -15.32 8.50
N TYR A 91 -4.27 -15.22 7.39
CA TYR A 91 -4.68 -13.97 6.76
C TYR A 91 -5.78 -13.29 7.58
N ASP A 92 -5.39 -12.58 8.63
CA ASP A 92 -6.30 -11.97 9.60
C ASP A 92 -6.82 -10.59 9.19
N THR A 93 -6.18 -9.96 8.20
CA THR A 93 -6.51 -8.60 7.77
C THR A 93 -7.09 -8.58 6.36
N ASN A 94 -8.41 -8.44 6.25
CA ASN A 94 -9.08 -8.13 4.99
C ASN A 94 -8.81 -6.68 4.58
N LEU A 95 -8.23 -6.46 3.40
CA LEU A 95 -7.88 -5.15 2.86
C LEU A 95 -9.03 -4.47 2.09
N GLY A 96 -10.16 -5.16 1.98
CA GLY A 96 -11.37 -4.70 1.33
C GLY A 96 -11.50 -5.19 -0.11
N THR A 97 -12.73 -5.11 -0.60
CA THR A 97 -13.10 -5.39 -1.98
C THR A 97 -13.30 -4.08 -2.72
N ILE A 98 -12.74 -3.93 -3.92
CA ILE A 98 -12.92 -2.71 -4.71
C ILE A 98 -14.42 -2.51 -4.99
N PRO A 99 -15.00 -1.35 -4.63
CA PRO A 99 -16.41 -1.10 -4.90
C PRO A 99 -16.66 -0.84 -6.40
N ALA A 100 -17.93 -0.95 -6.81
CA ALA A 100 -18.35 -0.54 -8.15
C ALA A 100 -17.88 0.90 -8.47
N PRO A 101 -17.44 1.20 -9.72
CA PRO A 101 -17.59 0.40 -10.94
C PRO A 101 -16.58 -0.75 -11.17
N ALA A 102 -15.72 -1.09 -10.21
CA ALA A 102 -14.84 -2.26 -10.35
C ALA A 102 -15.64 -3.55 -10.61
N CYS A 103 -15.11 -4.39 -11.50
CA CYS A 103 -15.64 -5.72 -11.75
C CYS A 103 -15.08 -6.74 -10.77
N CYS A 104 -15.56 -7.97 -10.89
CA CYS A 104 -14.78 -9.15 -10.54
C CYS A 104 -14.45 -9.30 -9.06
N ASN A 105 -15.10 -8.53 -8.18
CA ASN A 105 -14.97 -8.60 -6.71
C ASN A 105 -13.53 -8.74 -6.23
N LEU A 106 -12.62 -7.95 -6.80
CA LEU A 106 -11.19 -8.00 -6.50
C LEU A 106 -10.96 -7.61 -5.05
N THR A 107 -10.31 -8.50 -4.30
CA THR A 107 -10.14 -8.40 -2.85
C THR A 107 -8.74 -8.84 -2.49
N ALA A 108 -8.12 -8.19 -1.51
CA ALA A 108 -6.82 -8.59 -1.00
C ALA A 108 -6.86 -8.81 0.51
N THR A 109 -5.84 -9.51 1.01
CA THR A 109 -5.66 -9.78 2.43
C THR A 109 -4.18 -9.72 2.80
N ARG A 110 -3.91 -9.49 4.08
CA ARG A 110 -2.55 -9.40 4.64
C ARG A 110 -2.43 -10.28 5.89
N ALA A 111 -1.25 -10.86 6.06
CA ALA A 111 -0.80 -11.51 7.28
C ALA A 111 0.54 -10.91 7.74
N ASP A 112 0.73 -10.74 9.05
CA ASP A 112 2.05 -10.51 9.64
C ASP A 112 2.78 -11.85 9.76
N VAL A 113 3.86 -11.99 8.97
CA VAL A 113 4.70 -13.20 8.92
C VAL A 113 6.08 -12.96 9.53
N THR A 114 6.25 -11.89 10.30
CA THR A 114 7.53 -11.52 10.94
C THR A 114 8.09 -12.68 11.76
N SER A 115 7.25 -13.39 12.52
CA SER A 115 7.67 -14.51 13.35
C SER A 115 8.14 -15.74 12.56
N ILE A 116 7.75 -15.85 11.28
CA ILE A 116 8.17 -16.91 10.36
C ILE A 116 9.49 -16.50 9.70
N ILE A 117 9.54 -15.29 9.14
CA ILE A 117 10.69 -14.83 8.33
C ILE A 117 11.91 -14.49 9.18
N LYS A 118 11.72 -13.76 10.29
CA LYS A 118 12.81 -13.27 11.13
C LYS A 118 13.81 -14.37 11.56
N PRO A 119 13.40 -15.52 12.13
CA PRO A 119 14.34 -16.55 12.56
C PRO A 119 15.05 -17.27 11.40
N LEU A 120 14.53 -17.18 10.17
CA LEU A 120 15.15 -17.79 8.99
C LEU A 120 16.22 -16.88 8.36
N VAL A 121 16.08 -15.57 8.54
CA VAL A 121 16.95 -14.54 7.96
C VAL A 121 18.00 -14.03 8.94
N ASP A 122 17.60 -13.75 10.18
CA ASP A 122 18.48 -13.11 11.17
C ASP A 122 19.67 -14.01 11.53
N GLY A 123 20.88 -13.44 11.48
CA GLY A 123 22.12 -14.18 11.70
C GLY A 123 22.52 -15.10 10.55
N GLY A 124 21.77 -15.09 9.44
CA GLY A 124 22.10 -15.76 8.20
C GLY A 124 23.27 -15.08 7.44
N PRO A 125 23.69 -15.66 6.30
CA PRO A 125 24.85 -15.19 5.53
C PRO A 125 24.63 -13.85 4.79
N GLY A 126 23.38 -13.36 4.74
CA GLY A 126 22.95 -12.30 3.84
C GLY A 126 22.79 -12.77 2.39
N GLY A 127 22.12 -11.97 1.58
CA GLY A 127 21.77 -12.28 0.19
C GLY A 127 20.31 -12.66 0.04
N VAL A 128 20.02 -13.50 -0.96
CA VAL A 128 18.66 -13.97 -1.25
C VAL A 128 18.30 -15.16 -0.37
N TYR A 129 17.18 -15.06 0.32
CA TYR A 129 16.54 -16.12 1.08
C TYR A 129 15.30 -16.57 0.32
N ASN A 130 15.18 -17.87 0.07
CA ASN A 130 14.05 -18.47 -0.63
C ASN A 130 13.14 -19.20 0.37
N PHE A 131 11.84 -19.04 0.23
CA PHE A 131 10.83 -19.63 1.09
C PHE A 131 9.83 -20.41 0.25
N ASP A 132 9.56 -21.66 0.65
CA ASP A 132 8.47 -22.42 0.08
C ASP A 132 7.14 -21.74 0.43
N ILE A 133 6.31 -21.48 -0.57
CA ILE A 133 4.98 -20.89 -0.42
C ILE A 133 3.92 -21.81 -1.03
N THR A 134 2.75 -21.87 -0.39
CA THR A 134 1.56 -22.50 -0.96
C THR A 134 0.35 -21.58 -0.83
N GLU A 135 -0.63 -21.81 -1.68
CA GLU A 135 -1.98 -21.22 -1.62
C GLU A 135 -3.00 -22.35 -1.46
N THR A 136 -4.26 -22.02 -1.12
CA THR A 136 -5.31 -23.04 -0.89
C THR A 136 -6.57 -22.83 -1.71
N SER A 137 -6.64 -21.77 -2.50
CA SER A 137 -7.81 -21.43 -3.30
C SER A 137 -7.41 -21.10 -4.72
N ASP A 138 -8.15 -21.66 -5.69
CA ASP A 138 -8.02 -21.30 -7.11
C ASP A 138 -8.43 -19.85 -7.39
N PHE A 139 -8.98 -19.13 -6.39
CA PHE A 139 -9.29 -17.72 -6.46
C PHE A 139 -8.15 -16.80 -6.00
N GLN A 140 -7.07 -17.34 -5.43
CA GLN A 140 -5.87 -16.57 -5.11
C GLN A 140 -5.06 -16.36 -6.38
N ASP A 141 -4.90 -15.10 -6.80
CA ASP A 141 -4.08 -14.76 -7.98
C ASP A 141 -2.59 -14.85 -7.71
N GLY A 142 -2.21 -14.86 -6.43
CA GLY A 142 -0.84 -14.91 -5.98
C GLY A 142 -0.64 -14.16 -4.67
N SER A 143 0.62 -14.06 -4.30
CA SER A 143 1.09 -13.48 -3.05
C SER A 143 2.22 -12.47 -3.28
N ALA A 144 2.30 -11.47 -2.39
CA ALA A 144 3.41 -10.52 -2.34
C ALA A 144 4.04 -10.51 -0.94
N LEU A 145 5.35 -10.62 -0.86
CA LEU A 145 6.11 -10.59 0.39
C LEU A 145 6.84 -9.26 0.53
N VAL A 146 6.62 -8.56 1.65
CA VAL A 146 7.36 -7.37 2.02
C VAL A 146 8.18 -7.67 3.26
N VAL A 147 9.51 -7.54 3.19
CA VAL A 147 10.43 -7.73 4.32
C VAL A 147 11.15 -6.42 4.60
N VAL A 148 10.89 -5.82 5.75
CA VAL A 148 11.59 -4.63 6.25
C VAL A 148 12.68 -5.06 7.21
N TYR A 149 13.88 -4.54 7.01
CA TYR A 149 15.03 -4.83 7.85
C TYR A 149 15.75 -3.55 8.28
N SER A 150 16.34 -3.58 9.47
CA SER A 150 17.28 -2.55 9.92
C SER A 150 18.72 -2.99 9.61
N ASP A 151 19.54 -2.09 9.09
CA ASP A 151 20.95 -2.32 8.84
C ASP A 151 21.75 -1.05 9.20
N PRO A 152 22.63 -1.10 10.22
CA PRO A 152 23.36 0.08 10.69
C PRO A 152 24.32 0.68 9.64
N THR A 153 24.57 -0.02 8.53
CA THR A 153 25.40 0.47 7.43
C THR A 153 24.65 1.35 6.43
N LEU A 154 23.31 1.32 6.46
CA LEU A 154 22.47 2.16 5.59
C LEU A 154 22.45 3.61 6.07
N GLY A 155 22.21 4.54 5.15
CA GLY A 155 21.84 5.91 5.49
C GLY A 155 20.45 5.98 6.11
N VAL A 156 20.06 7.17 6.59
CA VAL A 156 18.68 7.42 7.04
C VAL A 156 17.75 7.41 5.83
N SER A 157 16.70 6.63 5.92
CA SER A 157 15.68 6.42 4.91
C SER A 157 14.30 6.33 5.56
N THR A 158 13.28 6.39 4.72
CA THR A 158 11.89 6.10 5.06
C THR A 158 11.42 4.92 4.23
N VAL A 159 10.89 3.88 4.90
CA VAL A 159 10.11 2.82 4.28
C VAL A 159 8.64 3.03 4.63
N GLY A 160 7.82 3.32 3.63
CA GLY A 160 6.37 3.47 3.76
C GLY A 160 5.65 2.31 3.12
N ILE A 161 4.68 1.72 3.81
CA ILE A 161 3.83 0.65 3.28
C ILE A 161 2.38 1.14 3.32
N LEU A 162 1.74 1.14 2.16
CA LEU A 162 0.31 1.36 2.02
C LEU A 162 -0.33 0.07 1.51
N ASP A 163 -1.51 -0.24 2.02
CA ASP A 163 -2.31 -1.36 1.55
C ASP A 163 -3.80 -1.06 1.63
N GLY A 164 -4.61 -1.96 1.07
CA GLY A 164 -6.02 -1.72 0.81
C GLY A 164 -6.34 -2.12 -0.62
N TYR A 165 -6.87 -1.17 -1.36
CA TYR A 165 -7.03 -1.23 -2.80
C TYR A 165 -6.95 0.17 -3.40
N ALA A 166 -6.42 0.30 -4.61
CA ALA A 166 -6.51 1.55 -5.36
C ALA A 166 -7.93 1.79 -5.86
N ARG A 167 -8.40 3.03 -5.70
CA ARG A 167 -9.69 3.46 -6.20
C ARG A 167 -9.67 3.59 -7.72
N VAL A 168 -10.77 3.16 -8.33
CA VAL A 168 -11.04 3.33 -9.76
C VAL A 168 -11.15 4.77 -10.22
N ASP A 169 -11.54 5.69 -9.32
CA ASP A 169 -11.60 7.13 -9.60
C ASP A 169 -10.34 7.89 -9.18
N GLY A 170 -9.33 7.17 -8.69
CA GLY A 170 -8.03 7.70 -8.35
C GLY A 170 -7.78 7.80 -6.85
N ASP A 171 -6.52 7.62 -6.47
CA ASP A 171 -5.97 7.86 -5.14
C ASP A 171 -4.76 8.78 -5.22
N THR A 172 -4.55 9.55 -4.14
CA THR A 172 -3.38 10.40 -3.99
C THR A 172 -2.61 9.97 -2.74
N THR A 173 -1.32 9.72 -2.91
CA THR A 173 -0.36 9.52 -1.81
C THR A 173 0.66 10.64 -1.82
N SER A 174 1.07 11.07 -0.63
CA SER A 174 2.12 12.07 -0.43
C SER A 174 3.19 11.53 0.50
N LEU A 175 4.45 11.76 0.15
CA LEU A 175 5.60 11.60 1.04
C LEU A 175 6.07 13.01 1.42
N ASN A 176 6.03 13.37 2.70
CA ASN A 176 6.36 14.72 3.18
C ASN A 176 7.68 14.68 3.95
N PHE A 177 8.72 15.35 3.44
CA PHE A 177 10.09 15.23 3.96
C PHE A 177 10.39 16.24 5.05
N ALA A 178 11.22 15.84 6.02
CA ALA A 178 11.69 16.69 7.10
C ALA A 178 12.64 17.80 6.60
N ASP A 179 13.50 17.45 5.64
CA ASP A 179 14.45 18.33 4.98
C ASP A 179 14.18 18.37 3.47
N PRO A 180 14.47 19.49 2.79
CA PRO A 180 14.36 19.56 1.33
C PRO A 180 15.26 18.53 0.65
N LEU A 181 14.75 17.90 -0.40
CA LEU A 181 15.45 16.87 -1.16
C LEU A 181 16.64 17.44 -1.94
N ASP A 182 17.70 16.64 -2.08
CA ASP A 182 18.77 16.87 -3.05
C ASP A 182 19.00 15.60 -3.87
N PRO A 183 18.29 15.42 -4.99
CA PRO A 183 18.45 14.26 -5.86
C PRO A 183 19.84 14.13 -6.48
N THR A 184 20.68 15.18 -6.40
CA THR A 184 22.07 15.15 -6.92
C THR A 184 23.08 14.64 -5.89
N ALA A 185 22.66 14.47 -4.63
CA ALA A 185 23.52 13.98 -3.57
C ALA A 185 23.97 12.52 -3.86
N PRO A 186 25.27 12.18 -3.67
CA PRO A 186 25.75 10.82 -3.84
C PRO A 186 24.97 9.84 -2.96
N GLY A 187 24.42 8.79 -3.57
CA GLY A 187 23.65 7.76 -2.86
C GLY A 187 22.20 8.12 -2.58
N PHE A 188 21.69 9.25 -3.11
CA PHE A 188 20.26 9.54 -3.11
C PHE A 188 19.49 8.47 -3.90
N PHE A 189 18.37 8.05 -3.35
CA PHE A 189 17.42 7.16 -4.00
C PHE A 189 16.00 7.50 -3.57
N ALA A 190 15.05 7.20 -4.45
CA ALA A 190 13.63 7.23 -4.16
C ALA A 190 12.97 6.16 -5.02
N HIS A 191 12.42 5.12 -4.40
CA HIS A 191 11.83 3.98 -5.09
C HIS A 191 10.38 3.78 -4.68
N MET A 192 9.59 3.26 -5.61
CA MET A 192 8.23 2.81 -5.40
C MET A 192 8.07 1.40 -5.98
N MET A 193 7.43 0.51 -5.23
CA MET A 193 7.08 -0.84 -5.64
C MET A 193 5.59 -1.03 -5.45
N LEU A 194 4.90 -1.53 -6.47
CA LEU A 194 3.46 -1.81 -6.42
C LEU A 194 3.22 -3.32 -6.37
N GLY A 195 2.14 -3.73 -5.72
CA GLY A 195 1.57 -5.07 -5.83
C GLY A 195 0.21 -4.95 -6.52
N ILE A 196 0.09 -5.59 -7.68
CA ILE A 196 -1.11 -5.56 -8.53
C ILE A 196 -1.61 -6.99 -8.70
N GLY A 197 -2.85 -7.22 -8.29
CA GLY A 197 -3.56 -8.48 -8.49
C GLY A 197 -4.52 -8.41 -9.66
N PHE A 198 -4.81 -9.58 -10.23
CA PHE A 198 -5.52 -9.74 -11.49
C PHE A 198 -4.90 -8.92 -12.63
N SER A 199 -3.57 -8.79 -12.62
CA SER A 199 -2.76 -8.01 -13.58
C SER A 199 -2.43 -8.82 -14.83
N CYS A 200 -2.96 -8.45 -15.99
CA CYS A 200 -2.66 -9.04 -17.29
C CYS A 200 -3.24 -8.27 -18.47
N CYS A 201 -2.71 -8.57 -19.66
CA CYS A 201 -3.53 -8.64 -20.87
C CYS A 201 -4.07 -7.27 -21.35
N GLY A 202 -3.28 -6.20 -21.21
CA GLY A 202 -3.63 -4.87 -21.71
C GLY A 202 -4.55 -4.08 -20.78
N GLN A 203 -4.58 -4.40 -19.50
CA GLN A 203 -5.19 -3.59 -18.46
C GLN A 203 -4.42 -2.28 -18.24
N THR A 204 -5.08 -1.27 -17.70
CA THR A 204 -4.53 0.08 -17.55
C THR A 204 -4.73 0.58 -16.14
N ASN A 205 -3.61 0.69 -15.42
CA ASN A 205 -3.44 1.58 -14.29
C ASN A 205 -2.58 2.75 -14.71
N THR A 206 -2.95 3.96 -14.28
CA THR A 206 -2.09 5.11 -14.44
C THR A 206 -1.39 5.41 -13.14
N VAL A 207 -0.09 5.69 -13.20
CA VAL A 207 0.67 6.22 -12.07
C VAL A 207 1.32 7.52 -12.50
N GLU A 208 1.07 8.58 -11.74
CA GLU A 208 1.70 9.88 -11.91
C GLU A 208 2.56 10.23 -10.69
N VAL A 209 3.73 10.82 -10.94
CA VAL A 209 4.65 11.30 -9.90
C VAL A 209 4.89 12.78 -10.13
N ASN A 210 4.51 13.60 -9.15
CA ASN A 210 4.55 15.06 -9.26
C ASN A 210 3.89 15.60 -10.55
N GLY A 211 2.79 14.97 -10.98
CA GLY A 211 2.05 15.30 -12.21
C GLY A 211 2.70 14.82 -13.50
N THR A 212 3.77 14.00 -13.43
CA THR A 212 4.33 13.30 -14.59
C THR A 212 3.79 11.88 -14.63
N LEU A 213 3.07 11.54 -15.69
CA LEU A 213 2.63 10.17 -15.95
C LEU A 213 3.83 9.27 -16.24
N ILE A 214 4.03 8.25 -15.41
CA ILE A 214 5.17 7.33 -15.50
C ILE A 214 4.81 5.96 -16.07
N THR A 215 3.56 5.53 -15.92
CA THR A 215 3.03 4.31 -16.54
C THR A 215 1.53 4.41 -16.84
N GLN A 216 1.07 3.59 -17.78
CA GLN A 216 -0.34 3.33 -18.11
C GLN A 216 -0.64 1.81 -18.16
N ASN A 217 0.22 0.99 -17.55
CA ASN A 217 0.02 -0.46 -17.50
C ASN A 217 -0.35 -0.89 -16.08
N ALA A 218 -1.04 -2.01 -15.99
CA ALA A 218 -1.34 -2.68 -14.71
C ALA A 218 -0.44 -3.92 -14.49
N GLY A 219 0.75 -3.97 -15.12
CA GLY A 219 1.67 -5.10 -15.06
C GLY A 219 1.27 -6.30 -15.92
N ASN A 220 2.22 -7.18 -16.24
CA ASN A 220 2.04 -8.32 -17.15
C ASN A 220 2.23 -9.67 -16.46
N ASN A 221 1.57 -9.87 -15.32
CA ASN A 221 1.69 -11.09 -14.51
C ASN A 221 3.13 -11.54 -14.26
N ASN A 222 4.05 -10.59 -14.02
CA ASN A 222 5.49 -10.81 -14.03
C ASN A 222 5.93 -11.90 -13.04
N ASP A 223 5.13 -12.14 -12.00
CA ASP A 223 5.40 -13.13 -10.96
C ASP A 223 4.56 -14.42 -11.10
N SER A 224 3.89 -14.62 -12.24
CA SER A 224 3.31 -15.91 -12.58
C SER A 224 4.41 -16.94 -12.83
N ALA A 225 4.44 -18.00 -12.03
CA ALA A 225 5.31 -19.15 -12.26
C ALA A 225 4.83 -20.08 -13.39
N ASP A 226 3.60 -19.88 -13.89
CA ASP A 226 3.03 -20.71 -14.94
C ASP A 226 3.22 -20.12 -16.34
N PRO A 227 3.35 -20.99 -17.37
CA PRO A 227 3.48 -20.55 -18.76
C PRO A 227 2.15 -20.08 -19.38
N SER A 228 1.02 -20.37 -18.74
CA SER A 228 -0.31 -19.98 -19.22
C SER A 228 -0.95 -19.00 -18.25
N LEU A 229 -1.43 -17.88 -18.80
CA LEU A 229 -2.15 -16.86 -18.07
C LEU A 229 -3.54 -17.37 -17.76
N ALA A 230 -3.88 -17.48 -16.48
CA ALA A 230 -5.16 -17.97 -16.02
C ALA A 230 -5.51 -17.28 -14.71
N ASN A 231 -6.80 -17.08 -14.46
CA ASN A 231 -7.22 -16.61 -13.15
C ASN A 231 -6.66 -17.56 -12.07
N GLY A 232 -6.10 -17.00 -11.00
CA GLY A 232 -5.35 -17.77 -10.01
C GLY A 232 -3.83 -17.72 -10.17
N ASN A 233 -3.30 -16.96 -11.14
CA ASN A 233 -1.88 -16.66 -11.24
C ASN A 233 -1.57 -15.25 -11.78
N LEU A 234 -2.57 -14.38 -11.88
CA LEU A 234 -2.43 -13.06 -12.48
C LEU A 234 -1.96 -12.05 -11.42
N ILE A 235 -0.65 -11.99 -11.19
CA ILE A 235 -0.06 -11.09 -10.20
C ILE A 235 1.24 -10.48 -10.70
N THR A 236 1.44 -9.21 -10.37
CA THR A 236 2.68 -8.46 -10.60
C THR A 236 3.05 -7.71 -9.33
N VAL A 237 4.29 -7.82 -8.90
CA VAL A 237 4.89 -7.14 -7.75
C VAL A 237 6.22 -6.56 -8.19
N GLY A 238 6.51 -5.33 -7.79
CA GLY A 238 7.85 -4.77 -7.96
C GLY A 238 8.87 -5.51 -7.12
N SER A 239 9.51 -6.54 -7.68
CA SER A 239 10.38 -7.48 -6.95
C SER A 239 11.82 -6.94 -6.84
N PHE A 240 12.57 -7.40 -5.84
CA PHE A 240 13.90 -6.87 -5.54
C PHE A 240 14.93 -7.16 -6.65
N ASP A 241 14.68 -8.17 -7.48
CA ASP A 241 15.51 -8.60 -8.59
C ASP A 241 15.03 -8.08 -9.95
N ASP A 242 13.91 -7.37 -10.00
CA ASP A 242 13.44 -6.69 -11.21
C ASP A 242 14.30 -5.48 -11.56
N PRO A 243 14.52 -5.21 -12.87
CA PRO A 243 14.97 -3.89 -13.28
C PRO A 243 13.91 -2.84 -12.92
N PHE A 244 14.32 -1.59 -12.77
CA PHE A 244 13.35 -0.50 -12.69
C PHE A 244 12.61 -0.35 -14.03
N SER A 245 11.29 -0.21 -13.99
CA SER A 245 10.49 0.13 -15.16
C SER A 245 11.01 1.43 -15.80
N PRO A 246 11.20 1.46 -17.13
CA PRO A 246 11.50 2.71 -17.83
C PRO A 246 10.30 3.66 -17.80
N LEU A 247 10.51 4.94 -18.17
CA LEU A 247 9.40 5.88 -18.34
C LEU A 247 8.45 5.40 -19.43
N MET A 248 7.16 5.32 -19.12
CA MET A 248 6.11 4.87 -20.06
C MET A 248 6.45 3.50 -20.67
N PRO A 249 6.62 2.47 -19.83
CA PRO A 249 7.08 1.16 -20.27
C PRO A 249 6.06 0.51 -21.22
N GLY A 250 6.53 -0.37 -22.10
CA GLY A 250 5.64 -1.37 -22.69
C GLY A 250 5.10 -2.32 -21.63
N TYR A 251 4.05 -3.07 -21.96
CA TYR A 251 3.39 -3.96 -21.00
C TYR A 251 4.34 -5.00 -20.39
N ASP A 252 5.17 -5.64 -21.23
CA ASP A 252 6.18 -6.63 -20.79
C ASP A 252 7.40 -6.00 -20.07
N GLU A 253 7.57 -4.68 -20.18
CA GLU A 253 8.68 -3.94 -19.60
C GLU A 253 8.32 -3.30 -18.25
N ASP A 254 7.03 -3.27 -17.91
CA ASP A 254 6.58 -2.78 -16.61
C ASP A 254 6.75 -3.90 -15.59
N THR A 255 7.61 -3.63 -14.61
CA THR A 255 7.91 -4.51 -13.48
C THR A 255 7.34 -3.96 -12.19
N GLU A 256 6.62 -2.84 -12.24
CA GLU A 256 5.93 -2.24 -11.10
C GLU A 256 6.91 -1.78 -10.00
N ARG A 257 8.20 -1.70 -10.36
CA ARG A 257 9.30 -1.17 -9.59
C ARG A 257 9.82 0.09 -10.27
N TYR A 258 9.62 1.24 -9.65
CA TYR A 258 9.94 2.54 -10.24
C TYR A 258 11.03 3.25 -9.46
N SER A 259 11.99 3.83 -10.19
CA SER A 259 12.83 4.89 -9.64
C SER A 259 12.12 6.23 -9.81
N LEU A 260 11.95 6.95 -8.70
CA LEU A 260 11.27 8.24 -8.69
C LEU A 260 12.23 9.40 -8.91
N THR A 261 13.55 9.16 -8.86
CA THR A 261 14.60 10.19 -8.82
C THR A 261 14.50 11.22 -9.94
N ASP A 262 14.11 10.79 -11.14
CA ASP A 262 14.07 11.64 -12.34
C ASP A 262 12.88 12.60 -12.36
N TYR A 263 11.94 12.44 -11.42
CA TYR A 263 10.73 13.27 -11.27
C TYR A 263 10.83 14.23 -10.09
N LEU A 264 12.01 14.32 -9.48
CA LEU A 264 12.28 15.14 -8.29
C LEU A 264 13.24 16.27 -8.62
N SER A 265 13.04 17.40 -7.94
CA SER A 265 13.90 18.58 -8.03
C SER A 265 14.59 18.85 -6.70
N THR A 266 15.80 19.42 -6.76
CA THR A 266 16.48 19.93 -5.57
C THR A 266 15.60 20.99 -4.90
N GLY A 267 15.34 20.82 -3.60
CA GLY A 267 14.48 21.70 -2.82
C GLY A 267 13.04 21.23 -2.68
N ASP A 268 12.63 20.15 -3.35
CA ASP A 268 11.32 19.53 -3.13
C ASP A 268 11.18 19.12 -1.66
N THR A 269 9.99 19.34 -1.09
CA THR A 269 9.67 18.97 0.30
C THR A 269 8.61 17.87 0.37
N SER A 270 8.10 17.46 -0.78
CA SER A 270 7.13 16.38 -0.90
C SER A 270 7.25 15.67 -2.24
N ILE A 271 6.82 14.40 -2.27
CA ILE A 271 6.53 13.66 -3.50
C ILE A 271 5.04 13.36 -3.50
N THR A 272 4.34 13.70 -4.58
CA THR A 272 2.94 13.35 -4.78
C THR A 272 2.84 12.23 -5.80
N ILE A 273 2.10 11.18 -5.46
CA ILE A 273 1.82 10.03 -6.31
C ILE A 273 0.32 9.96 -6.51
N GLU A 274 -0.12 9.88 -7.76
CA GLU A 274 -1.52 9.67 -8.11
C GLU A 274 -1.66 8.35 -8.86
N THR A 275 -2.57 7.48 -8.41
CA THR A 275 -2.84 6.19 -9.03
C THR A 275 -4.29 6.12 -9.45
N THR A 276 -4.61 5.62 -10.65
CA THR A 276 -6.00 5.38 -11.08
C THR A 276 -6.12 4.04 -11.78
N ASN A 277 -7.14 3.26 -11.43
CA ASN A 277 -7.50 2.03 -12.14
C ASN A 277 -8.52 2.31 -13.24
N ALA A 278 -8.01 2.58 -14.44
CA ALA A 278 -8.81 3.02 -15.58
C ALA A 278 -9.64 1.87 -16.18
N THR A 279 -9.16 0.63 -16.11
CA THR A 279 -9.84 -0.55 -16.66
C THR A 279 -10.86 -1.17 -15.71
N ASN A 280 -10.85 -0.80 -14.43
CA ASN A 280 -11.77 -1.25 -13.38
C ASN A 280 -11.73 -2.78 -13.13
N ASN A 281 -10.66 -3.46 -13.52
CA ASN A 281 -10.61 -4.92 -13.53
C ASN A 281 -9.26 -5.49 -13.08
N ASP A 282 -8.43 -4.71 -12.42
CA ASP A 282 -7.20 -5.10 -11.75
C ASP A 282 -7.17 -4.44 -10.34
N ASN A 283 -6.21 -4.78 -9.48
CA ASN A 283 -6.17 -4.24 -8.12
C ASN A 283 -4.75 -3.92 -7.65
N ILE A 284 -4.40 -2.64 -7.57
CA ILE A 284 -3.23 -2.22 -6.80
C ILE A 284 -3.59 -2.35 -5.31
N PHE A 285 -3.23 -3.48 -4.70
CA PHE A 285 -3.57 -3.78 -3.30
C PHE A 285 -2.49 -3.33 -2.31
N MET A 286 -1.29 -2.99 -2.81
CA MET A 286 -0.13 -2.61 -2.02
C MET A 286 0.73 -1.60 -2.77
N ALA A 287 1.26 -0.61 -2.04
CA ALA A 287 2.34 0.24 -2.49
C ALA A 287 3.42 0.35 -1.40
N VAL A 288 4.67 0.17 -1.77
CA VAL A 288 5.83 0.29 -0.89
C VAL A 288 6.74 1.40 -1.41
N PHE A 289 7.07 2.35 -0.54
CA PHE A 289 8.01 3.43 -0.82
C PHE A 289 9.29 3.21 -0.05
N HIS A 290 10.44 3.36 -0.70
CA HIS A 290 11.75 3.38 -0.06
C HIS A 290 12.51 4.62 -0.53
N VAL A 291 12.60 5.63 0.34
CA VAL A 291 13.15 6.93 -0.02
C VAL A 291 14.27 7.34 0.94
N SER A 292 15.24 8.08 0.42
CA SER A 292 16.29 8.70 1.23
C SER A 292 15.72 9.80 2.13
N GLY A 293 16.19 9.88 3.37
CA GLY A 293 15.78 10.91 4.34
C GLY A 293 14.54 10.54 5.16
N GLU A 294 14.20 11.42 6.10
CA GLU A 294 13.05 11.28 6.99
C GLU A 294 11.80 11.87 6.31
N ALA A 295 10.74 11.07 6.21
CA ALA A 295 9.47 11.48 5.62
C ALA A 295 8.27 10.87 6.36
N GLY A 296 7.13 11.57 6.28
CA GLY A 296 5.82 11.05 6.67
C GLY A 296 5.02 10.62 5.44
N VAL A 297 4.24 9.55 5.55
CA VAL A 297 3.40 9.02 4.46
C VAL A 297 1.96 9.42 4.69
N ASN A 298 1.41 10.30 3.83
CA ASN A 298 0.13 11.00 4.02
C ASN A 298 0.00 11.74 5.36
N GLU A 299 1.14 11.99 6.00
CA GLU A 299 1.27 12.62 7.30
C GLU A 299 2.51 13.52 7.30
N PRO A 300 2.63 14.44 8.28
CA PRO A 300 3.84 15.23 8.47
C PRO A 300 5.06 14.35 8.73
N PRO A 301 6.28 14.84 8.48
CA PRO A 301 7.49 14.10 8.83
C PRO A 301 7.56 13.81 10.35
N PRO A 302 8.21 12.70 10.76
CA PRO A 302 8.37 12.35 12.16
C PRO A 302 8.91 13.51 13.00
N GLY A 303 8.38 13.68 14.21
CA GLY A 303 8.81 14.74 15.12
C GLY A 303 8.16 16.12 14.87
N VAL A 304 7.39 16.29 13.80
CA VAL A 304 6.58 17.50 13.56
C VAL A 304 5.16 17.28 14.06
N SER A 305 4.84 17.75 15.27
CA SER A 305 3.46 17.78 15.76
C SER A 305 2.70 18.93 15.09
N ILE A 306 1.76 18.63 14.20
CA ILE A 306 0.76 19.62 13.80
C ILE A 306 -0.22 19.77 14.98
N PRO A 307 -0.44 20.99 15.51
CA PRO A 307 -1.49 21.21 16.49
C PRO A 307 -2.81 20.73 15.90
N GLU A 308 -3.51 19.80 16.57
CA GLU A 308 -4.79 19.31 16.05
C GLU A 308 -5.67 20.50 15.62
N PRO A 309 -6.36 20.39 14.46
CA PRO A 309 -7.30 21.43 14.07
C PRO A 309 -8.20 21.72 15.27
N GLY A 310 -8.56 22.99 15.48
CA GLY A 310 -9.40 23.39 16.60
C GLY A 310 -10.80 22.77 16.62
N THR A 311 -11.06 21.65 15.94
CA THR A 311 -12.27 20.82 15.99
C THR A 311 -12.65 20.44 17.41
N LEU A 312 -11.71 20.12 18.30
CA LEU A 312 -12.02 19.94 19.73
C LEU A 312 -12.44 21.24 20.40
N ALA A 313 -11.83 22.37 20.04
CA ALA A 313 -12.23 23.69 20.53
C ALA A 313 -13.60 24.12 19.96
N LEU A 314 -13.91 23.81 18.70
CA LEU A 314 -15.20 24.04 18.05
C LEU A 314 -16.28 23.14 18.65
N PHE A 315 -15.97 21.88 18.92
CA PHE A 315 -16.87 20.94 19.61
C PHE A 315 -17.14 21.39 21.05
N ALA A 316 -16.10 21.83 21.77
CA ALA A 316 -16.24 22.41 23.11
C ALA A 316 -17.09 23.69 23.08
N LEU A 317 -16.84 24.61 22.14
CA LEU A 317 -17.63 25.83 21.97
C LEU A 317 -19.09 25.54 21.60
N ALA A 318 -19.34 24.54 20.75
CA ALA A 318 -20.68 24.09 20.41
C ALA A 318 -21.42 23.53 21.64
N MET A 319 -20.75 22.71 22.46
CA MET A 319 -21.29 22.17 23.71
C MET A 319 -21.56 23.27 24.75
N PHE A 320 -20.69 24.29 24.85
CA PHE A 320 -20.93 25.46 25.71
C PHE A 320 -22.10 26.32 25.20
N GLY A 321 -22.28 26.45 23.89
CA GLY A 321 -23.42 27.13 23.27
C GLY A 321 -24.77 26.43 23.57
N LEU A 322 -24.79 25.10 23.52
CA LEU A 322 -25.95 24.29 23.90
C LEU A 322 -26.31 24.44 25.39
N ARG A 323 -25.31 24.47 26.29
CA ARG A 323 -25.55 24.61 27.74
C ARG A 323 -26.17 25.96 28.12
N ARG A 324 -25.85 27.05 27.42
CA ARG A 324 -26.47 28.36 27.67
C ARG A 324 -27.94 28.40 27.26
N ARG A 325 -28.36 27.58 26.30
CA ARG A 325 -29.74 27.54 25.78
C ARG A 325 -30.71 26.72 26.64
N PHE A 326 -30.20 25.89 27.54
CA PHE A 326 -31.01 25.12 28.50
C PHE A 326 -31.18 25.78 29.88
N ASN A 327 -30.45 26.87 30.15
CA ASN A 327 -30.50 27.60 31.42
C ASN A 327 -31.19 28.98 31.32
N SER A 328 -31.95 29.22 30.24
CA SER A 328 -32.72 30.45 29.99
C SER A 328 -34.18 30.14 29.68
#